data_AF-A0A1Y1NFB9-F1
#
_entry.id   AF-A0A1Y1NFB9-F1
#
_cell.length_a   1.000
_cell.length_b   1.000
_cell.length_c   1.000
_cell.angle_alpha   90.00
_cell.angle_beta   90.00
_cell.angle_gamma   90.00
#
_symmetry.space_group_name_H-M   'P 1'
#
loop_
_entity.id
_entity.type
_entity.pdbx_description
1 polymer ?
#
loop_
_entity_poly.entity_id
_entity_poly.type
_entity_poly.pdbx_seq_one_letter_code
_entity_poly.pdbx_strand_id
1 'polypeptide(L)'
;RLLVVLDDVAEKENYKQFFGDLTERGYHITYETPKSEHVKLFHLGERTYDHLVFLPAKVKALGPNLTPNILVDFVNANGNILVALSSTTPASSSLTSLLAQIDIALPAERTGTVVDHFNYDTLS
;
A
#
# COMPACT_ATOMS: atom_id res chain seq x y z
N ARG A 1 6.80 -1.38 -14.05
CA ARG A 1 5.46 -1.96 -13.83
C ARG A 1 5.05 -1.70 -12.39
N LEU A 2 3.91 -1.05 -12.16
CA LEU A 2 3.43 -0.63 -10.85
C LEU A 2 2.12 -1.36 -10.52
N LEU A 3 2.06 -2.05 -9.38
CA LEU A 3 0.81 -2.60 -8.86
C LEU A 3 0.25 -1.68 -7.78
N VAL A 4 -1.01 -1.30 -7.93
CA VAL A 4 -1.79 -0.58 -6.92
C VAL A 4 -2.84 -1.54 -6.36
N VAL A 5 -2.84 -1.72 -5.05
CA VAL A 5 -3.81 -2.57 -4.37
C VAL A 5 -4.86 -1.69 -3.70
N LEU A 6 -6.13 -1.90 -4.06
CA LEU A 6 -7.30 -1.15 -3.59
C LEU A 6 -8.35 -2.12 -3.03
N ASP A 7 -9.20 -1.67 -2.10
CA ASP A 7 -10.33 -2.49 -1.67
C ASP A 7 -11.36 -2.68 -2.80
N ASP A 8 -11.60 -1.61 -3.55
CA ASP A 8 -12.38 -1.59 -4.79
C ASP A 8 -11.61 -0.79 -5.85
N VAL A 9 -11.52 -1.34 -7.06
CA VAL A 9 -10.85 -0.68 -8.19
C VAL A 9 -11.49 0.68 -8.53
N ALA A 10 -12.77 0.87 -8.21
CA ALA A 10 -13.45 2.16 -8.37
C ALA A 10 -12.83 3.29 -7.51
N GLU A 11 -12.19 2.95 -6.38
CA GLU A 11 -11.56 3.94 -5.49
C GLU A 11 -10.37 4.67 -6.12
N LYS A 12 -9.85 4.18 -7.26
CA LYS A 12 -8.78 4.86 -7.99
C LYS A 12 -9.14 6.29 -8.39
N GLU A 13 -10.42 6.59 -8.59
CA GLU A 13 -10.90 7.93 -8.95
C GLU A 13 -10.63 8.96 -7.84
N ASN A 14 -10.58 8.53 -6.58
CA ASN A 14 -10.24 9.40 -5.44
C ASN A 14 -8.78 9.90 -5.48
N TYR A 15 -7.93 9.22 -6.24
CA TYR A 15 -6.49 9.50 -6.36
C TYR A 15 -6.09 9.81 -7.81
N LYS A 16 -7.05 10.25 -8.62
CA LYS A 16 -6.89 10.43 -10.07
C LYS A 16 -5.70 11.32 -10.44
N GLN A 17 -5.50 12.43 -9.72
CA GLN A 17 -4.36 13.31 -9.97
C GLN A 17 -3.03 12.58 -9.75
N PHE A 18 -2.87 11.91 -8.61
CA PHE A 18 -1.66 11.16 -8.30
C PHE A 18 -1.36 10.05 -9.33
N PHE A 19 -2.37 9.27 -9.71
CA PHE A 19 -2.18 8.23 -10.73
C PHE A 19 -1.99 8.79 -12.14
N GLY A 20 -2.59 9.95 -12.44
CA GLY A 20 -2.35 10.71 -13.66
C GLY A 20 -0.87 11.11 -13.78
N ASP A 21 -0.34 11.77 -12.75
CA ASP A 21 1.06 12.20 -12.70
C ASP A 21 2.04 11.01 -12.84
N LEU A 22 1.73 9.86 -12.23
CA LEU A 22 2.53 8.64 -12.39
C LEU A 22 2.46 8.11 -13.83
N THR A 23 1.29 8.11 -14.43
CA THR A 23 1.12 7.66 -15.82
C THR A 23 1.88 8.57 -16.79
N GLU A 24 1.82 9.90 -16.59
CA GLU A 24 2.57 10.89 -17.36
C GLU A 24 4.09 10.71 -17.25
N ARG A 25 4.58 10.23 -16.10
CA ARG A 25 5.99 9.86 -15.89
C ARG A 25 6.37 8.51 -16.50
N GLY A 26 5.43 7.80 -17.14
CA GLY A 26 5.67 6.54 -17.85
C GLY A 26 5.45 5.27 -17.02
N TYR A 27 4.87 5.37 -15.82
CA TYR A 27 4.52 4.18 -15.04
C TYR A 27 3.33 3.45 -15.66
N HIS A 28 3.49 2.14 -15.87
CA HIS A 28 2.39 1.26 -16.28
C HIS A 28 1.71 0.72 -15.02
N ILE A 29 0.50 1.22 -14.74
CA ILE A 29 -0.24 0.94 -13.51
C ILE A 29 -1.25 -0.19 -13.72
N THR A 30 -1.17 -1.21 -12.88
CA THR A 30 -2.16 -2.27 -12.76
C THR A 30 -2.90 -2.10 -11.44
N TYR A 31 -4.24 -2.11 -11.48
CA TYR A 31 -5.08 -1.99 -10.29
C TYR A 31 -5.69 -3.34 -9.97
N GLU A 32 -5.52 -3.81 -8.74
CA GLU A 32 -6.04 -5.09 -8.27
C GLU A 32 -6.63 -4.97 -6.88
N THR A 33 -7.46 -5.94 -6.53
CA THR A 33 -7.93 -6.11 -5.15
C THR A 33 -7.07 -7.15 -4.41
N PRO A 34 -6.94 -7.07 -3.08
CA PRO A 34 -6.14 -8.02 -2.31
C PRO A 34 -6.62 -9.48 -2.42
N LYS A 35 -7.88 -9.70 -2.82
CA LYS A 35 -8.47 -11.04 -2.99
C LYS A 35 -8.32 -11.59 -4.41
N SER A 36 -7.75 -10.81 -5.34
CA SER A 36 -7.57 -11.22 -6.73
C SER A 36 -6.56 -12.36 -6.83
N GLU A 37 -6.94 -13.46 -7.49
CA GLU A 37 -6.06 -14.59 -7.78
C GLU A 37 -4.97 -14.23 -8.81
N HIS A 38 -5.13 -13.11 -9.51
CA HIS A 38 -4.21 -12.61 -10.51
C HIS A 38 -2.97 -11.95 -9.89
N VAL A 39 -3.04 -11.54 -8.61
CA VAL A 39 -1.90 -10.94 -7.93
C VAL A 39 -0.86 -12.02 -7.61
N LYS A 40 0.26 -11.99 -8.32
CA LYS A 40 1.45 -12.80 -8.01
C LYS A 40 2.67 -11.91 -8.15
N LEU A 41 3.41 -11.68 -7.07
CA LEU A 41 4.60 -10.79 -7.10
C LEU A 41 5.83 -11.44 -7.74
N PHE A 42 5.85 -12.77 -7.76
CA PHE A 42 6.92 -13.56 -8.34
C PHE A 42 6.35 -14.59 -9.32
N HIS A 43 7.06 -14.78 -10.43
CA HIS A 43 6.79 -15.85 -11.37
C HIS A 43 8.11 -16.42 -11.88
N LEU A 44 8.32 -17.73 -11.68
CA LEU A 44 9.56 -18.42 -12.06
C LEU A 44 10.83 -17.78 -11.48
N GLY A 45 10.75 -17.26 -10.25
CA GLY A 45 11.87 -16.60 -9.56
C GLY A 45 12.05 -15.12 -9.91
N GLU A 46 11.35 -14.61 -10.91
CA GLU A 46 11.43 -13.21 -11.34
C GLU A 46 10.27 -12.38 -10.79
N ARG A 47 10.53 -11.10 -10.51
CA ARG A 47 9.48 -10.16 -10.08
C ARG A 47 8.56 -9.81 -11.25
N THR A 48 7.26 -9.88 -11.01
CA THR A 48 6.22 -9.48 -11.99
C THR A 48 5.93 -7.99 -11.97
N TYR A 49 6.24 -7.32 -10.84
CA TYR A 49 6.09 -5.89 -10.64
C TYR A 49 7.39 -5.28 -10.12
N ASP A 50 7.60 -4.01 -10.44
CA ASP A 50 8.80 -3.27 -10.02
C ASP A 50 8.51 -2.40 -8.80
N HIS A 51 7.26 -1.98 -8.65
CA HIS A 51 6.78 -1.12 -7.57
C HIS A 51 5.41 -1.59 -7.08
N LEU A 52 5.16 -1.45 -5.78
CA LEU A 52 3.87 -1.65 -5.13
C LEU A 52 3.42 -0.36 -4.44
N VAL A 53 2.13 -0.05 -4.54
CA VAL A 53 1.49 1.03 -3.79
C VAL A 53 0.30 0.47 -3.02
N PHE A 54 0.33 0.68 -1.71
CA PHE A 54 -0.78 0.42 -0.80
C PHE A 54 -1.35 1.75 -0.34
N LEU A 55 -2.62 1.99 -0.68
CA LEU A 55 -3.38 3.12 -0.15
C LEU A 55 -4.19 2.69 1.08
N PRO A 56 -4.73 3.63 1.87
CA PRO A 56 -5.55 3.28 3.02
C PRO A 56 -6.70 2.36 2.62
N ALA A 57 -6.68 1.14 3.17
CA ALA A 57 -7.59 0.06 2.85
C ALA A 57 -8.25 -0.45 4.13
N LYS A 58 -9.55 -0.68 4.09
CA LYS A 58 -10.39 -1.23 5.17
C LYS A 58 -10.20 -2.74 5.31
N VAL A 59 -9.61 -3.41 4.32
CA VAL A 59 -9.34 -4.85 4.39
C VAL A 59 -8.41 -5.19 5.57
N LYS A 60 -8.83 -6.16 6.38
CA LYS A 60 -8.06 -6.59 7.55
C LYS A 60 -6.72 -7.24 7.18
N ALA A 61 -6.67 -8.01 6.09
CA ALA A 61 -5.47 -8.70 5.61
C ALA A 61 -5.46 -8.78 4.09
N LEU A 62 -4.27 -8.65 3.47
CA LEU A 62 -4.10 -8.49 2.03
C LEU A 62 -4.18 -9.78 1.19
N GLY A 63 -4.59 -10.90 1.80
CA GLY A 63 -4.70 -12.19 1.11
C GLY A 63 -3.37 -12.99 1.04
N PRO A 64 -3.41 -14.22 0.50
CA PRO A 64 -2.29 -15.17 0.54
C PRO A 64 -1.12 -14.79 -0.38
N ASN A 65 -1.37 -13.99 -1.41
CA ASN A 65 -0.33 -13.56 -2.35
C ASN A 65 0.42 -12.29 -1.89
N LEU A 66 -0.03 -11.66 -0.80
CA LEU A 66 0.51 -10.42 -0.23
C LEU A 66 0.75 -10.59 1.28
N THR A 67 1.33 -11.73 1.67
CA THR A 67 1.72 -11.97 3.06
C THR A 67 2.96 -11.14 3.44
N PRO A 68 3.18 -10.85 4.73
CA PRO A 68 4.36 -10.09 5.16
C PRO A 68 5.69 -10.66 4.64
N ASN A 69 5.86 -11.98 4.66
CA ASN A 69 7.09 -12.62 4.18
C ASN A 69 7.31 -12.39 2.68
N ILE A 70 6.24 -12.56 1.87
CA ILE A 70 6.31 -12.30 0.42
C ILE A 70 6.66 -10.83 0.14
N LEU A 71 6.14 -9.90 0.94
CA LEU A 71 6.44 -8.47 0.79
C LEU A 71 7.89 -8.14 1.19
N VAL A 72 8.43 -8.79 2.22
CA VAL A 72 9.85 -8.68 2.59
C VAL A 72 10.74 -9.25 1.48
N ASP A 73 10.41 -10.42 0.95
CA ASP A 73 11.12 -11.02 -0.18
C ASP A 73 11.11 -10.09 -1.41
N PHE A 74 9.99 -9.41 -1.66
CA PHE A 74 9.88 -8.41 -2.72
C PHE A 74 10.85 -7.23 -2.54
N VAL A 75 10.98 -6.71 -1.32
CA VAL A 75 11.96 -5.66 -0.99
C VAL A 75 13.39 -6.16 -1.15
N ASN A 76 13.69 -7.36 -0.64
CA ASN A 76 15.01 -7.98 -0.76
C ASN A 76 15.42 -8.25 -2.22
N ALA A 77 14.44 -8.49 -3.11
CA ALA A 77 14.63 -8.59 -4.54
C ALA A 77 14.71 -7.22 -5.26
N ASN A 78 14.99 -6.13 -4.54
CA ASN A 78 15.07 -4.74 -5.02
C ASN A 78 13.74 -4.17 -5.55
N GLY A 79 12.60 -4.68 -5.07
CA GLY A 79 11.29 -4.10 -5.31
C GLY A 79 11.02 -2.92 -4.38
N ASN A 80 10.29 -1.91 -4.88
CA ASN A 80 9.94 -0.74 -4.07
C ASN A 80 8.50 -0.82 -3.57
N ILE A 81 8.26 -0.46 -2.31
CA ILE A 81 6.92 -0.42 -1.73
C ILE A 81 6.66 0.98 -1.16
N LEU A 82 5.53 1.57 -1.56
CA LEU A 82 4.96 2.75 -0.94
C LEU A 82 3.71 2.35 -0.14
N VAL A 83 3.66 2.74 1.12
CA VAL A 83 2.52 2.48 2.01
C VAL A 83 1.99 3.83 2.51
N ALA A 84 0.73 4.12 2.20
CA ALA A 84 0.00 5.24 2.76
C ALA A 84 -1.03 4.71 3.77
N LEU A 85 -1.08 5.33 4.95
CA LEU A 85 -2.00 4.99 6.04
C LEU A 85 -2.85 6.22 6.38
N SER A 86 -3.97 5.97 7.06
CA SER A 86 -4.89 7.02 7.52
C SER A 86 -5.28 6.75 8.97
N SER A 87 -5.50 7.80 9.76
CA SER A 87 -6.07 7.64 11.10
C SER A 87 -7.55 7.23 11.09
N THR A 88 -8.26 7.42 9.97
CA THR A 88 -9.68 7.03 9.85
C THR A 88 -9.88 5.55 9.54
N THR A 89 -8.82 4.83 9.14
CA THR A 89 -8.90 3.43 8.73
C THR A 89 -7.74 2.64 9.32
N PRO A 90 -7.99 1.60 10.13
CA PRO A 90 -6.94 0.76 10.69
C PRO A 90 -6.06 0.15 9.60
N ALA A 91 -4.74 0.18 9.80
CA ALA A 91 -3.81 -0.55 8.94
C ALA A 91 -4.13 -2.06 8.93
N SER A 92 -3.97 -2.68 7.76
CA SER A 92 -4.11 -4.13 7.62
C SER A 92 -3.02 -4.86 8.41
N SER A 93 -3.34 -6.02 8.96
CA SER A 93 -2.36 -6.81 9.73
C SER A 93 -1.15 -7.22 8.88
N SER A 94 -1.34 -7.43 7.57
CA SER A 94 -0.24 -7.72 6.64
C SER A 94 0.76 -6.55 6.58
N LEU A 95 0.27 -5.32 6.49
CA LEU A 95 1.12 -4.12 6.44
C LEU A 95 1.76 -3.85 7.79
N THR A 96 1.02 -3.97 8.90
CA THR A 96 1.59 -3.82 10.25
C THR A 96 2.73 -4.81 10.47
N SER A 97 2.56 -6.08 10.11
CA SER A 97 3.61 -7.10 10.26
C SER A 97 4.79 -6.89 9.30
N LEU A 98 4.56 -6.36 8.09
CA LEU A 98 5.64 -5.97 7.19
C LEU A 98 6.48 -4.83 7.81
N LEU A 99 5.82 -3.76 8.26
CA LEU A 99 6.49 -2.60 8.84
C LEU A 99 7.30 -2.99 10.09
N ALA A 100 6.76 -3.87 10.94
CA ALA A 100 7.47 -4.37 12.11
C ALA A 100 8.74 -5.18 11.75
N GLN A 101 8.78 -5.86 10.60
CA GLN A 101 9.98 -6.59 10.14
C GLN A 101 11.12 -5.67 9.68
N ILE A 102 10.83 -4.39 9.44
CA ILE A 102 11.80 -3.36 9.06
C ILE A 102 11.93 -2.28 10.15
N ASP A 103 11.63 -2.65 11.40
CA ASP A 103 11.73 -1.80 12.59
C ASP A 103 10.86 -0.52 12.57
N ILE A 104 9.77 -0.53 11.78
CA ILE A 104 8.76 0.52 11.79
C ILE A 104 7.57 0.07 12.64
N ALA A 105 7.46 0.63 13.85
CA ALA A 105 6.34 0.37 14.74
C ALA A 105 5.20 1.36 14.50
N LEU A 106 3.99 0.84 14.29
CA LEU A 106 2.78 1.66 14.34
C LEU A 106 2.32 1.83 15.79
N PRO A 107 1.65 2.94 16.14
CA PRO A 107 1.07 3.14 17.46
C PRO A 107 0.13 1.99 17.86
N ALA A 108 0.06 1.69 19.15
CA ALA A 108 -0.87 0.69 19.68
C ALA A 108 -2.34 1.04 19.37
N GLU A 109 -2.64 2.34 19.34
CA GLU A 109 -3.92 2.85 18.88
C GLU A 109 -3.99 2.77 17.34
N ARG A 110 -4.90 1.97 16.83
CA ARG A 110 -4.99 1.66 15.40
C ARG A 110 -5.49 2.82 14.52
N THR A 111 -6.00 3.87 15.14
CA THR A 111 -6.58 5.07 14.52
C THR A 111 -6.03 6.35 15.17
N GLY A 112 -4.84 6.27 15.80
CA GLY A 112 -4.20 7.40 16.42
C GLY A 112 -4.01 8.53 15.41
N THR A 113 -4.42 9.74 15.79
CA THR A 113 -4.30 10.95 14.95
C THR A 113 -3.17 11.81 15.49
N VAL A 114 -2.30 12.28 14.60
CA VAL A 114 -1.25 13.24 14.96
C VAL A 114 -1.91 14.61 15.12
N VAL A 115 -1.74 15.23 16.29
CA VAL A 115 -2.32 16.54 16.63
C VAL A 115 -1.20 17.53 16.91
N ASP A 116 -1.18 18.62 16.15
CA ASP A 116 -0.34 19.80 16.42
C ASP A 116 -1.26 20.98 16.77
N HIS A 117 -1.03 21.59 17.93
CA HIS A 117 -1.82 22.73 18.42
C HIS A 117 -1.29 24.08 17.93
N PHE A 118 -0.11 24.10 17.29
CA PHE A 118 0.54 25.32 16.80
C PHE A 118 0.44 25.45 15.28
N ASN A 119 0.57 24.34 14.55
CA ASN A 119 0.57 24.33 13.09
C ASN A 119 -0.58 23.48 12.55
N TYR A 120 -1.80 24.01 12.62
CA TYR A 120 -2.99 23.39 12.03
C TYR A 120 -3.66 24.35 11.04
N ASP A 121 -4.39 23.80 10.07
CA ASP A 121 -5.16 24.63 9.15
C ASP A 121 -6.33 25.28 9.88
N THR A 122 -6.40 26.61 9.80
CA THR A 122 -7.45 27.40 10.46
C THR A 122 -8.67 27.64 9.56
N LEU A 123 -8.55 27.32 8.28
CA LEU A 123 -9.62 27.47 7.29
C LEU A 123 -10.10 26.08 6.88
N SER A 124 -11.42 25.90 6.80
CA SER A 124 -12.07 24.66 6.35
C SER A 124 -12.84 24.88 5.05
#